data_AF-A0A957GVW3-F1
#
_entry.id   AF-A0A957GVW3-F1
#
_cell.length_a   1.000
_cell.length_b   1.000
_cell.length_c   1.000
_cell.angle_alpha   90.00
_cell.angle_beta   90.00
_cell.angle_gamma   90.00
#
_symmetry.space_group_name_H-M   'P 1'
#
loop_
_entity.id
_entity.type
_entity.pdbx_description
1 polymer ?
#
loop_
_entity_poly.entity_id
_entity_poly.type
_entity_poly.pdbx_seq_one_letter_code
_entity_poly.pdbx_strand_id
1 'polypeptide(L)' 'MTKKKRNWRELSPLQKAVLVVAGIVEVLLLLAALFDLRRRPAEQIRGNKRIWTLVAFFNYVGPIAYFLVGRKRVA' A
#
# COMPACT_ATOMS: atom_id res chain seq x y z
N MET A 1 14.59 -18.94 25.17
CA MET A 1 15.05 -17.55 24.97
C MET A 1 13.86 -16.66 24.66
N THR A 2 13.44 -15.80 25.59
CA THR A 2 12.34 -14.86 25.41
C THR A 2 12.79 -13.71 24.48
N LYS A 3 12.12 -13.51 23.33
CA LYS A 3 12.36 -12.35 22.44
C LYS A 3 12.02 -11.07 23.22
N LYS A 4 13.04 -10.33 23.65
CA LYS A 4 12.88 -8.99 24.25
C LYS A 4 12.24 -8.07 23.18
N LYS A 5 11.07 -7.51 23.48
CA LYS A 5 10.42 -6.52 22.61
C LYS A 5 11.33 -5.29 22.56
N ARG A 6 11.90 -4.99 21.39
CA ARG A 6 12.73 -3.80 21.20
C ARG A 6 11.86 -2.56 21.30
N ASN A 7 12.25 -1.63 22.16
CA ASN A 7 11.55 -0.37 22.35
C ASN A 7 12.05 0.67 21.33
N TRP A 8 11.24 1.65 20.93
CA TRP A 8 11.63 2.64 19.91
C TRP A 8 12.95 3.36 20.21
N ARG A 9 13.21 3.62 21.50
CA ARG A 9 14.45 4.26 21.99
C ARG A 9 15.70 3.40 21.77
N GLU A 10 15.55 2.08 21.65
CA GLU A 10 16.64 1.12 21.44
C GLU A 10 16.98 0.92 19.95
N LEU A 11 16.22 1.52 19.02
CA LEU A 11 16.48 1.44 17.60
C LEU A 11 17.62 2.38 17.18
N SER A 12 18.50 1.89 16.31
CA SER A 12 19.53 2.73 15.69
C SER A 12 18.89 3.82 14.82
N PRO A 13 19.59 4.94 14.54
CA PRO A 13 19.09 5.99 13.65
C PRO A 13 18.65 5.44 12.29
N LEU A 14 19.41 4.49 11.73
CA LEU A 14 19.07 3.84 10.46
C LEU A 14 17.77 3.03 10.55
N GLN A 15 17.55 2.27 11.63
CA GLN A 15 16.33 1.50 11.82
C GLN A 15 15.09 2.41 11.92
N LYS A 16 15.21 3.53 12.64
CA LYS A 16 14.14 4.54 12.73
C LYS A 16 13.85 5.14 11.35
N ALA A 17 14.90 5.52 10.61
CA ALA A 17 14.77 6.07 9.27
C ALA A 17 14.06 5.10 8.32
N VAL A 18 14.44 3.81 8.33
CA VAL A 18 13.78 2.78 7.51
C VAL A 18 12.30 2.66 7.85
N LEU A 19 11.92 2.65 9.13
CA LEU A 19 10.52 2.57 9.54
C LEU A 19 9.71 3.79 9.10
N VAL A 20 10.28 4.99 9.24
CA VAL A 20 9.64 6.24 8.79
C VAL A 20 9.45 6.24 7.28
N VAL A 21 10.49 5.90 6.51
CA VAL A 21 10.42 5.83 5.05
C VAL A 21 9.41 4.79 4.61
N ALA A 22 9.41 3.61 5.23
CA ALA A 22 8.44 2.57 4.94
C ALA A 22 7.00 3.08 5.14
N GLY A 23 6.71 3.74 6.27
CA GLY A 23 5.40 4.32 6.54
C GLY A 23 4.99 5.38 5.51
N ILE A 24 5.91 6.26 5.10
CA ILE A 24 5.65 7.25 4.04
C ILE A 24 5.31 6.55 2.72
N VAL A 25 6.10 5.54 2.33
CA VAL A 25 5.86 4.76 1.11
C VAL A 25 4.49 4.10 1.15
N GLU A 26 4.09 3.53 2.29
CA GLU A 26 2.77 2.90 2.46
C GLU A 26 1.63 3.90 2.24
N VAL A 27 1.71 5.06 2.90
CA VAL A 27 0.69 6.12 2.78
C VAL A 27 0.61 6.63 1.35
N LEU A 28 1.75 6.93 0.71
CA LEU A 28 1.78 7.39 -0.67
C LEU A 28 1.20 6.34 -1.63
N LEU A 29 1.53 5.07 -1.42
CA LEU A 29 1.05 3.98 -2.26
C LEU A 29 -0.47 3.78 -2.12
N LEU A 30 -0.99 3.83 -0.89
CA LEU A 30 -2.43 3.79 -0.63
C LEU A 30 -3.15 4.97 -1.31
N LEU A 31 -2.66 6.20 -1.09
CA LEU A 31 -3.25 7.39 -1.70
C LEU A 31 -3.23 7.33 -3.23
N ALA A 32 -2.12 6.88 -3.81
CA ALA A 32 -2.00 6.69 -5.25
C ALA A 32 -3.02 5.66 -5.77
N ALA A 33 -3.20 4.53 -5.08
CA ALA A 33 -4.17 3.50 -5.47
C ALA A 33 -5.62 4.02 -5.41
N LEU A 34 -5.99 4.71 -4.33
CA LEU A 34 -7.33 5.29 -4.17
C LEU A 34 -7.60 6.40 -5.20
N PHE A 35 -6.60 7.23 -5.48
CA PHE A 35 -6.69 8.27 -6.48
C PHE A 35 -6.84 7.72 -7.90
N ASP A 36 -6.05 6.71 -8.25
CA ASP A 36 -6.13 6.02 -9.53
C ASP A 36 -7.49 5.30 -9.69
N LEU A 37 -7.99 4.64 -8.64
CA LEU A 37 -9.34 4.05 -8.59
C LEU A 37 -10.45 5.07 -8.83
N ARG A 38 -10.31 6.25 -8.23
CA ARG A 38 -11.29 7.35 -8.37
C ARG A 38 -11.30 7.91 -9.78
N ARG A 39 -10.11 8.12 -10.39
CA ARG A 39 -9.98 8.73 -11.72
C ARG A 39 -10.25 7.77 -12.87
N ARG A 40 -9.87 6.49 -12.77
CA ARG A 40 -10.02 5.54 -13.88
C ARG A 40 -11.48 5.19 -14.14
N PRO A 41 -11.94 5.08 -15.39
CA PRO A 41 -13.24 4.48 -15.73
C PRO A 41 -13.34 3.03 -15.23
N ALA A 42 -14.56 2.55 -14.94
CA ALA A 42 -14.76 1.21 -14.40
C ALA A 42 -14.35 0.12 -15.41
N GLU A 43 -14.45 0.42 -16.70
CA GLU A 43 -14.12 -0.45 -17.82
C GLU A 43 -12.62 -0.78 -17.85
N GLN A 44 -11.77 0.11 -17.33
CA GLN A 44 -10.31 -0.05 -17.24
C GLN A 44 -9.85 -0.74 -15.95
N ILE A 45 -10.79 -1.16 -15.09
CA ILE A 45 -10.49 -1.86 -13.85
C ILE A 45 -11.02 -3.29 -13.95
N ARG A 46 -10.25 -4.26 -13.47
CA ARG A 46 -10.66 -5.67 -13.46
C ARG A 46 -11.68 -5.89 -12.34
N GLY A 47 -12.95 -6.07 -12.67
CA GLY A 47 -14.01 -6.30 -11.69
C GLY A 47 -14.51 -5.03 -11.00
N ASN A 48 -15.03 -5.15 -9.78
CA ASN A 48 -15.71 -4.05 -9.10
C ASN A 48 -14.72 -3.08 -8.42
N LYS A 49 -14.86 -1.78 -8.72
CA LYS A 49 -14.10 -0.71 -8.06
C LYS A 49 -14.15 -0.77 -6.54
N ARG A 50 -15.33 -1.04 -5.95
CA ARG A 50 -15.51 -1.08 -4.49
C ARG A 50 -14.67 -2.18 -3.84
N ILE A 51 -14.55 -3.33 -4.51
CA ILE A 51 -13.70 -4.43 -4.03
C ILE A 51 -12.24 -3.98 -4.01
N TRP A 52 -11.76 -3.34 -5.09
CA TRP A 52 -10.40 -2.83 -5.12
C TRP A 52 -10.14 -1.71 -4.12
N THR A 53 -11.13 -0.87 -3.82
CA THR A 53 -11.04 0.10 -2.74
C THR A 53 -10.83 -0.59 -1.39
N LEU A 54 -11.61 -1.63 -1.07
CA LEU A 54 -11.43 -2.39 0.17
C LEU A 54 -10.08 -3.11 0.21
N VAL A 55 -9.69 -3.73 -0.91
CA VAL A 55 -8.40 -4.42 -1.04
C VAL A 55 -7.25 -3.45 -0.81
N ALA A 56 -7.32 -2.22 -1.30
CA ALA A 56 -6.26 -1.22 -1.12
C ALA A 56 -5.91 -0.92 0.35
N PHE A 57 -6.80 -1.17 1.31
CA PHE A 57 -6.51 -0.98 2.74
C PHE A 57 -5.70 -2.11 3.40
N PHE A 58 -5.39 -3.20 2.67
CA PHE A 58 -4.60 -4.31 3.20
C PHE A 58 -3.08 -4.05 3.10
N ASN A 59 -2.55 -3.21 4.00
CA ASN A 59 -1.13 -2.80 4.07
C ASN A 59 -0.54 -2.54 2.66
N TYR A 60 0.72 -2.91 2.41
CA TYR A 60 1.33 -2.84 1.08
C TYR A 60 0.69 -3.79 0.05
N VAL A 61 0.18 -4.95 0.49
CA VAL A 61 -0.32 -5.99 -0.42
C VAL A 61 -1.48 -5.47 -1.26
N GLY A 62 -2.40 -4.72 -0.64
CA GLY A 62 -3.58 -4.19 -1.27
C GLY A 62 -3.30 -3.26 -2.46
N PRO A 63 -2.61 -2.12 -2.22
CA PRO A 63 -2.27 -1.17 -3.26
C PRO A 63 -1.37 -1.78 -4.35
N ILE A 64 -0.39 -2.63 -3.97
CA ILE A 64 0.46 -3.33 -4.94
C ILE A 64 -0.39 -4.23 -5.85
N ALA A 65 -1.27 -5.05 -5.26
CA ALA A 65 -2.16 -5.93 -6.01
C ALA A 65 -3.08 -5.15 -6.96
N TYR A 66 -3.59 -3.99 -6.53
CA TYR A 66 -4.37 -3.12 -7.39
C TYR A 66 -3.58 -2.67 -8.64
N PHE A 67 -2.35 -2.19 -8.45
CA PHE A 67 -1.53 -1.72 -9.58
C PHE A 67 -1.10 -2.83 -10.52
N LEU A 68 -0.80 -4.03 -9.99
CA LEU A 68 -0.34 -5.17 -10.78
C LEU A 68 -1.48 -5.92 -11.48
N VAL A 69 -2.59 -6.12 -10.77
CA VAL A 69 -3.69 -7.00 -11.20
C VAL A 69 -4.97 -6.23 -11.45
N GLY A 70 -5.31 -5.27 -10.59
CA GLY A 70 -6.58 -4.53 -10.64
C GLY A 70 -6.72 -3.59 -11.83
N ARG A 71 -5.62 -3.05 -12.35
CA ARG A 71 -5.61 -2.23 -13.57
C ARG A 71 -5.63 -3.10 -14.82
N LYS A 72 -6.50 -2.77 -15.77
CA LYS A 72 -6.35 -3.22 -17.16
C LYS A 72 -5.31 -2.34 -17.83
N ARG A 73 -4.28 -2.93 -18.43
CA ARG A 73 -3.41 -2.22 -19.36
C ARG A 73 -4.23 -2.01 -20.63
N VAL A 74 -4.44 -0.76 -21.02
CA VAL A 74 -4.92 -0.45 -22.37
C VAL A 74 -3.77 -0.87 -23.28
N ALA A 75 -4.00 -1.85 -24.14
CA ALA A 75 -3.09 -2.19 -25.23
C ALA A 75 -3.11 -1.06 -26.26
#